data_AF-Q1RQA1-F1
#
_entry.id   AF-Q1RQA1-F1
#
_cell.length_a   1.000
_cell.length_b   1.000
_cell.length_c   1.000
_cell.angle_alpha   90.00
_cell.angle_beta   90.00
_cell.angle_gamma   90.00
#
_symmetry.space_group_name_H-M   'P 1'
#
loop_
_entity.id
_entity.type
_entity.pdbx_description
1 polymer ?
#
loop_
_entity_poly.entity_id
_entity_poly.type
_entity_poly.pdbx_seq_one_letter_code
_entity_poly.pdbx_strand_id
1 'polypeptide(L)' 'MNYKSGVFKCHNTNYIGGHAVLAMGYHEEDEKGKKDPNYEVKNSWGAHWGLAGYFRIAPGTCNMQGGVVCTEF' A
#
# COMPACT_ATOMS: atom_id res chain seq x y z
N MET A 1 -6.29 3.60 10.51
CA MET A 1 -7.43 3.16 9.68
C MET A 1 -8.03 4.26 8.78
N ASN A 2 -7.58 5.51 8.83
CA ASN A 2 -8.21 6.64 8.10
C ASN A 2 -7.53 7.02 6.76
N TYR A 3 -6.96 6.05 6.02
CA TYR A 3 -6.37 6.36 4.71
C TYR A 3 -7.46 6.81 3.72
N LYS A 4 -7.16 7.84 2.94
CA LYS A 4 -8.05 8.40 1.91
C LYS A 4 -7.34 8.56 0.56
N SER A 5 -6.10 9.05 0.55
CA SER A 5 -5.30 9.25 -0.66
C SER A 5 -3.81 9.42 -0.35
N GLY A 6 -2.98 9.49 -1.40
CA GLY A 6 -1.54 9.71 -1.30
C GLY A 6 -0.72 8.45 -1.04
N VAL A 7 0.59 8.59 -0.85
CA VAL A 7 1.48 7.46 -0.54
C VAL A 7 1.55 7.25 0.97
N PHE A 8 1.01 6.13 1.46
CA PHE A 8 1.06 5.75 2.86
C PHE A 8 2.48 5.35 3.28
N LYS A 9 2.88 5.78 4.47
CA LYS A 9 4.15 5.41 5.12
C LYS A 9 3.81 4.97 6.54
N CYS A 10 4.29 3.82 6.99
CA CYS A 10 4.11 3.45 8.39
C CYS A 10 4.87 4.44 9.26
N HIS A 11 4.13 5.13 10.11
CA HIS A 11 4.70 5.86 11.23
C HIS A 11 4.75 4.93 12.45
N ASN A 12 5.77 5.08 13.29
CA ASN A 12 6.00 4.32 14.52
C ASN A 12 4.82 4.44 15.50
N THR A 13 3.72 3.77 15.20
CA THR A 13 2.49 3.79 15.97
C THR A 13 1.92 2.39 16.04
N ASN A 14 1.51 2.03 17.25
CA ASN A 14 0.83 0.83 17.71
C ASN A 14 0.62 -0.23 16.63
N TYR A 15 1.53 -1.22 16.60
CA TYR A 15 1.37 -2.43 15.80
C TYR A 15 0.07 -3.13 16.22
N ILE A 16 -0.86 -3.26 15.27
CA ILE A 16 -2.17 -3.89 15.50
C ILE A 16 -2.27 -5.29 14.87
N GLY A 17 -1.21 -5.78 14.22
CA GLY A 17 -1.17 -7.07 13.54
C GLY A 17 -0.67 -6.98 12.09
N GLY A 18 -0.55 -8.14 11.44
CA GLY A 18 -0.28 -8.26 10.01
C GLY A 18 -1.56 -8.18 9.17
N HIS A 19 -1.42 -7.79 7.91
CA HIS A 19 -2.54 -7.69 6.96
C HIS A 19 -2.09 -8.18 5.58
N ALA A 20 -2.85 -9.12 5.00
CA ALA A 20 -2.57 -9.67 3.67
C ALA A 20 -3.37 -8.90 2.61
N VAL A 21 -2.67 -8.43 1.58
CA VAL A 21 -3.18 -7.56 0.52
C VAL A 21 -2.55 -7.95 -0.82
N LEU A 22 -3.11 -7.49 -1.93
CA LEU A 22 -2.61 -7.78 -3.26
C LEU A 22 -1.89 -6.57 -3.85
N ALA A 23 -0.58 -6.67 -4.03
CA ALA A 23 0.20 -5.68 -4.79
C ALA A 23 -0.06 -5.87 -6.29
N MET A 24 -0.41 -4.78 -6.98
CA MET A 24 -0.83 -4.78 -8.39
C MET A 24 0.17 -4.07 -9.30
N GLY A 25 1.04 -3.20 -8.75
CA GLY A 25 1.98 -2.42 -9.53
C GLY A 25 2.97 -1.63 -8.69
N TYR A 26 3.93 -1.01 -9.36
CA TYR A 26 4.93 -0.13 -8.79
C TYR A 26 5.08 1.13 -9.65
N HIS A 27 5.15 2.29 -8.99
CA HIS A 27 5.26 3.60 -9.62
C HIS A 27 6.46 4.34 -9.03
N GLU A 28 7.20 5.09 -9.84
CA GLU A 28 8.32 5.91 -9.36
C GLU A 28 7.88 7.29 -8.82
N GLU A 29 6.71 7.74 -9.26
CA GLU A 29 6.13 9.04 -8.92
C GLU A 29 4.76 8.88 -8.24
N ASP A 30 4.38 9.89 -7.45
CA ASP A 30 3.03 9.99 -6.88
C ASP A 30 2.00 10.53 -7.90
N GLU A 31 0.75 10.67 -7.47
CA GLU A 31 -0.35 11.22 -8.29
C GLU A 31 -0.11 12.66 -8.77
N LYS A 32 0.88 13.37 -8.20
CA LYS A 32 1.21 14.76 -8.50
C LYS A 32 2.51 14.87 -9.32
N GLY A 33 3.09 13.75 -9.77
CA GLY A 33 4.34 13.72 -10.52
C GLY A 33 5.58 13.98 -9.65
N LYS A 34 5.46 13.90 -8.33
CA LYS A 34 6.62 14.00 -7.43
C LYS A 34 7.28 12.64 -7.33
N LYS A 35 8.61 12.61 -7.42
CA LYS A 35 9.43 11.41 -7.15
C LYS A 35 9.20 10.91 -5.72
N ASP A 36 8.30 9.93 -5.58
CA ASP A 36 7.92 9.27 -4.33
C ASP A 36 7.49 7.83 -4.68
N PRO A 37 8.45 6.90 -4.81
CA PRO A 37 8.15 5.57 -5.30
C PRO A 37 7.15 4.84 -4.41
N ASN A 38 6.23 4.09 -5.02
CA ASN A 38 5.11 3.49 -4.31
C ASN A 38 4.60 2.21 -4.99
N TYR A 39 4.09 1.30 -4.18
CA TYR A 39 3.31 0.16 -4.64
C TYR A 39 1.84 0.54 -4.73
N GLU A 40 1.17 0.15 -5.81
CA GLU A 40 -0.28 0.18 -5.91
C GLU A 40 -0.84 -1.14 -5.38
N VAL A 41 -1.75 -1.05 -4.40
CA VAL A 41 -2.20 -2.20 -3.64
C VAL A 41 -3.72 -2.22 -3.57
N LYS A 42 -4.31 -3.37 -3.89
CA LYS A 42 -5.74 -3.64 -3.72
C LYS A 42 -6.01 -4.11 -2.29
N ASN A 43 -6.88 -3.39 -1.58
CA ASN A 43 -7.33 -3.76 -0.25
C ASN A 43 -8.62 -4.61 -0.31
N SER A 44 -9.01 -5.17 0.83
CA SER A 44 -10.17 -6.06 1.00
C SER A 44 -11.31 -5.44 1.83
N TRP A 45 -11.34 -4.12 1.98
CA TRP A 45 -12.34 -3.40 2.80
C TRP A 45 -13.45 -2.72 1.98
N GLY A 46 -13.63 -3.14 0.73
CA GLY A 46 -14.65 -2.61 -0.18
C GLY A 46 -14.27 -1.29 -0.86
N ALA A 47 -15.05 -0.92 -1.89
CA ALA A 47 -14.74 0.22 -2.76
C ALA A 47 -14.90 1.60 -2.08
N HIS A 48 -15.60 1.68 -0.95
CA HIS A 48 -15.79 2.96 -0.22
C HIS A 48 -14.56 3.40 0.59
N TRP A 49 -13.55 2.54 0.68
CA TRP A 49 -12.34 2.81 1.45
C TRP A 49 -11.19 3.29 0.55
N GLY A 50 -10.40 4.25 1.02
CA GLY A 50 -9.21 4.73 0.31
C GLY A 50 -9.51 5.23 -1.10
N LEU A 51 -8.66 4.84 -2.05
CA LEU A 51 -8.77 5.16 -3.47
C LEU A 51 -9.64 4.12 -4.17
N ALA A 52 -10.96 4.16 -3.95
CA ALA A 52 -11.91 3.20 -4.53
C ALA A 52 -11.60 1.71 -4.19
N GLY A 53 -11.12 1.44 -2.99
CA GLY A 53 -10.68 0.13 -2.51
C GLY A 53 -9.17 -0.12 -2.62
N TYR A 54 -8.43 0.82 -3.17
CA TYR A 54 -6.98 0.75 -3.33
C TYR A 54 -6.27 1.71 -2.37
N PHE A 55 -4.97 1.48 -2.21
CA PHE A 55 -4.06 2.42 -1.57
C PHE A 55 -2.69 2.33 -2.20
N ARG A 56 -1.90 3.37 -1.97
CA ARG A 56 -0.48 3.40 -2.33
C ARG A 56 0.36 3.39 -1.08
N ILE A 57 1.47 2.66 -1.09
CA ILE A 57 2.37 2.52 0.06
C ILE A 57 3.83 2.62 -0.40
N ALA A 58 4.64 3.33 0.37
CA ALA A 58 6.06 3.48 0.06
C ALA A 58 6.82 2.15 0.25
N PRO A 59 7.86 1.88 -0.55
CA PRO A 59 8.77 0.76 -0.29
C PRO A 59 9.54 0.96 1.02
N GLY A 60 10.05 -0.13 1.60
CA GLY A 60 10.84 -0.10 2.83
C GLY A 60 10.06 0.25 4.11
N THR A 61 8.72 0.20 4.06
CA THR A 61 7.87 0.50 5.23
C THR A 61 6.92 -0.66 5.56
N CYS A 62 6.43 -0.70 6.81
CA CYS A 62 5.48 -1.70 7.32
C CYS A 62 5.90 -3.18 7.14
N ASN A 63 7.18 -3.47 6.89
CA ASN A 63 7.66 -4.79 6.49
C ASN A 63 6.92 -5.41 5.28
N MET A 64 6.38 -4.58 4.37
CA MET A 64 5.60 -5.05 3.23
C MET A 64 6.37 -6.02 2.33
N GLN A 65 7.68 -5.81 2.18
CA GLN A 65 8.55 -6.64 1.33
C GLN A 65 9.05 -7.91 2.04
N GLY A 66 8.80 -8.06 3.34
CA GLY A 66 9.29 -9.19 4.13
C GLY A 66 8.45 -10.47 4.04
N GLY A 67 7.28 -10.42 3.41
CA GLY A 67 6.33 -11.55 3.34
C GLY A 67 5.62 -11.64 2.00
N VAL A 68 6.36 -11.50 0.90
CA VAL A 68 5.80 -11.57 -0.47
C VAL A 68 5.68 -13.03 -0.89
N VAL A 69 4.47 -13.42 -1.30
CA VAL A 69 4.18 -14.75 -1.84
C VAL A 69 3.51 -14.58 -3.20
N CYS A 70 3.97 -15.32 -4.19
CA CYS A 70 3.36 -15.40 -5.52
C CYS A 70 2.91 -16.84 -5.75
N THR A 71 1.73 -17.04 -6.33
CA THR A 71 1.35 -18.33 -6.91
C THR A 71 1.83 -18.38 -8.37
N GLU A 72 2.02 -19.59 -8.90
CA GLU A 72 2.57 -19.80 -10.25
C GLU A 72 1.78 -19.04 -11.34
N PHE A 73 2.51 -18.65 -12.40
CA PHE A 73 2.04 -17.85 -13.54
C PHE A 73 1.48 -18.73 -14.66
#